data_AF-A0A383B826-F1
#
_entry.id   AF-A0A383B826-F1
#
_cell.length_a   1.000
_cell.length_b   1.000
_cell.length_c   1.000
_cell.angle_alpha   90.00
_cell.angle_beta   90.00
_cell.angle_gamma   90.00
#
_symmetry.space_group_name_H-M   'P 1'
#
loop_
_entity.id
_entity.type
_entity.pdbx_description
1 polymer ?
#
loop_
_entity_poly.entity_id
_entity_poly.type
_entity_poly.pdbx_seq_one_letter_code
_entity_poly.pdbx_strand_id
1 'polypeptide(L)' 'GVSEVLSGAGCETPLMILGLPDQHVEQGDPAEVLAHCGLDAAGICRSVQHRQPLRSVASRSGA' A
#
# COMPACT_ATOMS: atom_id res chain seq x y z
N GLY A 1 -12.45 -2.87 -4.85
CA GLY A 1 -10.97 -2.81 -4.72
C GLY A 1 -10.45 -3.97 -3.88
N VAL A 2 -9.16 -4.30 -3.95
CA VAL A 2 -8.57 -5.46 -3.22
C VAL A 2 -8.87 -5.41 -1.71
N SER A 3 -8.77 -4.24 -1.08
CA SER A 3 -9.08 -4.06 0.35
C SER A 3 -10.53 -4.42 0.70
N GLU A 4 -11.48 -4.05 -0.17
CA GLU A 4 -12.91 -4.34 0.05
C GLU A 4 -13.18 -5.84 -0.07
N VAL A 5 -12.54 -6.51 -1.03
CA VAL A 5 -12.67 -7.96 -1.21
C VAL A 5 -12.10 -8.70 0.01
N LEU A 6 -10.91 -8.32 0.48
CA LEU A 6 -10.31 -8.92 1.67
C LEU A 6 -11.17 -8.70 2.92
N SER A 7 -11.71 -7.49 3.11
CA SER A 7 -12.60 -7.18 4.21
C SER A 7 -13.91 -7.98 4.14
N GLY A 8 -14.52 -8.09 2.96
CA GLY A 8 -15.73 -8.87 2.75
C GLY A 8 -15.53 -10.38 2.96
N ALA A 9 -14.31 -10.87 2.72
CA ALA A 9 -13.90 -12.25 2.99
C ALA A 9 -13.45 -12.49 4.44
N GLY A 10 -13.52 -11.48 5.32
CA GLY A 10 -13.06 -11.61 6.72
C GLY A 10 -11.54 -11.83 6.85
N CYS A 11 -10.77 -11.48 5.83
CA CYS A 11 -9.32 -11.62 5.84
C CYS A 11 -8.68 -10.47 6.64
N GLU A 12 -8.15 -10.77 7.82
CA GLU A 12 -7.48 -9.80 8.71
C GLU A 12 -6.02 -9.51 8.29
N THR A 13 -5.66 -9.79 7.04
CA THR A 13 -4.30 -9.60 6.52
C THR A 13 -3.95 -8.11 6.54
N PRO A 14 -2.85 -7.71 7.21
CA PRO A 14 -2.46 -6.31 7.21
C PRO A 14 -2.14 -5.82 5.79
N LEU A 15 -2.73 -4.67 5.41
CA LEU A 15 -2.53 -4.06 4.11
C LEU A 15 -1.80 -2.71 4.23
N MET A 16 -0.95 -2.42 3.25
CA MET A 16 -0.38 -1.10 2.99
C MET A 16 -0.92 -0.61 1.64
N ILE A 17 -1.66 0.49 1.65
CA ILE A 17 -2.17 1.12 0.44
C ILE A 17 -1.18 2.21 0.04
N LEU A 18 -0.54 2.05 -1.12
CA LEU A 18 0.32 3.04 -1.73
C LEU A 18 -0.38 3.56 -2.98
N GLY A 19 -0.46 4.88 -3.11
CA GLY A 19 -1.16 5.54 -4.20
C GLY A 19 -0.83 7.03 -4.20
N LEU A 20 -1.38 7.73 -5.18
CA LEU A 20 -1.23 9.18 -5.26
C LEU A 20 -1.86 9.85 -4.03
N PRO A 21 -1.28 10.96 -3.56
CA PRO A 21 -1.83 11.69 -2.43
C PRO A 21 -3.16 12.34 -2.81
N ASP A 22 -4.01 12.60 -1.81
CA ASP A 22 -5.30 13.27 -1.99
C ASP A 22 -5.12 14.79 -2.15
N GLN A 23 -4.40 15.18 -3.19
CA GLN A 23 -4.13 16.55 -3.58
C GLN A 23 -3.82 16.60 -5.07
N HIS A 24 -3.86 17.79 -5.66
CA HIS A 24 -3.41 17.96 -7.03
C HIS A 24 -1.92 17.61 -7.15
N VAL A 25 -1.59 16.79 -8.15
CA VAL A 25 -0.22 16.43 -8.49
C VAL A 25 0.09 17.08 -9.82
N GLU A 26 1.23 17.77 -9.91
CA GLU A 26 1.67 18.42 -11.13
C GLU A 26 1.87 17.40 -12.26
N GLN A 27 1.46 17.77 -13.47
CA GLN A 27 1.65 16.95 -14.66
C GLN A 27 3.11 17.00 -15.11
N GLY A 28 3.62 15.90 -15.64
CA GLY A 28 5.00 15.81 -16.09
C GLY A 28 5.32 14.41 -16.61
N ASP A 29 6.60 14.10 -16.68
CA ASP A 29 7.02 12.73 -16.98
C ASP A 29 6.48 11.75 -15.90
N PRO A 30 5.87 10.62 -16.29
CA PRO A 30 5.29 9.69 -15.32
C PRO A 30 6.27 9.19 -14.26
N ALA A 31 7.54 8.97 -14.59
CA ALA A 31 8.53 8.48 -13.63
C ALA A 31 8.88 9.59 -12.62
N GLU A 32 9.02 10.83 -13.09
CA GLU A 32 9.25 11.98 -12.22
C GLU A 32 8.06 12.22 -11.29
N VAL A 33 6.83 12.19 -11.80
CA VAL A 33 5.61 12.36 -11.00
C VAL A 33 5.52 11.29 -9.91
N LEU A 34 5.75 10.02 -10.25
CA LEU A 34 5.74 8.94 -9.27
C LEU A 34 6.86 9.09 -8.23
N ALA A 35 8.07 9.51 -8.64
CA ALA A 35 9.17 9.75 -7.71
C ALA A 35 8.86 10.88 -6.73
N HIS A 36 8.24 11.97 -7.18
CA HIS A 36 7.77 13.06 -6.31
C HIS A 36 6.71 12.59 -5.31
N CYS A 37 5.86 11.64 -5.70
CA CYS A 37 4.91 11.00 -4.80
C CYS A 37 5.51 9.88 -3.93
N GLY A 38 6.80 9.55 -4.07
CA GLY A 38 7.44 8.42 -3.39
C GLY A 38 6.93 7.05 -3.82
N LEU A 39 6.35 6.96 -5.02
CA LEU A 39 5.84 5.74 -5.66
C LEU A 39 6.85 5.13 -6.64
N ASP A 40 8.10 5.61 -6.63
CA ASP A 40 9.22 4.97 -7.29
C ASP A 40 9.74 3.77 -6.48
N ALA A 41 10.67 3.01 -7.06
CA ALA A 41 11.24 1.83 -6.39
C ALA A 41 11.83 2.17 -5.01
N ALA A 42 12.56 3.28 -4.90
CA ALA A 42 13.17 3.69 -3.64
C ALA A 42 12.13 4.10 -2.60
N GLY A 43 11.08 4.83 -2.99
CA GLY A 43 10.00 5.25 -2.12
C GLY A 43 9.11 4.11 -1.64
N ILE A 44 8.83 3.13 -2.50
CA ILE A 44 8.14 1.90 -2.11
C ILE A 44 8.99 1.11 -1.09
N CYS A 45 10.29 0.91 -1.36
CA CYS A 45 11.19 0.24 -0.41
C CYS A 45 11.24 0.96 0.94
N ARG A 46 11.36 2.30 0.95
CA ARG A 46 11.31 3.10 2.18
C ARG A 46 9.98 2.91 2.91
N SER A 47 8.86 2.93 2.21
CA SER A 47 7.53 2.74 2.81
C SER A 47 7.42 1.39 3.52
N VAL A 48 7.90 0.32 2.87
CA VAL A 48 7.95 -1.02 3.46
C VAL A 48 8.88 -1.08 4.67
N GLN A 49 10.05 -0.45 4.62
CA GLN A 49 11.04 -0.45 5.71
C GLN A 49 10.61 0.39 6.92
N HIS A 50 9.98 1.54 6.69
CA HIS A 50 9.48 2.41 7.76
C HIS A 50 8.26 1.82 8.47
N ARG A 51 7.53 0.94 7.79
CA ARG A 51 6.46 0.20 8.44
C ARG A 51 7.05 -0.85 9.35
N GLN A 52 6.64 -0.83 10.63
CA GLN A 52 6.87 -1.97 11.51
C GLN A 52 6.34 -3.25 10.85
N PRO A 53 6.99 -4.41 11.05
CA PRO A 53 6.63 -5.64 10.37
C PRO A 53 5.14 -5.88 10.47
N LEU A 54 4.51 -6.05 9.30
CA LEU A 54 3.11 -6.40 9.18
C LEU A 54 2.89 -7.71 9.92
N ARG A 55 2.43 -7.63 11.16
CA ARG A 55 2.15 -8.81 11.97
C ARG A 55 1.00 -9.54 11.29
N SER A 56 1.33 -10.61 10.57
CA SER A 56 0.35 -11.54 10.07
C SER A 56 -0.54 -11.97 11.24
N VAL A 57 -1.83 -11.65 11.15
CA VAL A 57 -2.81 -12.28 12.00
C VAL A 57 -3.00 -13.66 11.40
N ALA A 58 -2.57 -14.70 12.12
CA ALA A 58 -2.75 -16.07 11.68
C ALA A 58 -4.22 -16.26 11.30
N SER A 59 -4.48 -16.70 10.06
CA SER A 59 -5.83 -17.00 9.63
C SER A 59 -6.39 -18.06 10.59
N ARG A 60 -7.41 -17.69 11.36
CA ARG A 60 -8.25 -18.68 12.01
C ARG A 60 -8.95 -19.42 10.87
N SER A 61 -8.33 -20.52 10.43
CA SER A 61 -9.00 -21.51 9.59
C SER A 61 -10.09 -22.14 10.45
N GLY A 62 -11.24 -21.45 10.53
CA GLY A 62 -12.46 -21.98 11.14
C GLY A 62 -13.15 -22.91 10.14
N ALA A 63 -13.40 -24.13 10.60
CA ALA A 63 -14.24 -25.14 9.96
C ALA A 63 -15.70 -24.68 9.80
#